data_AF-A0A357CKJ2-F1
#
_entry.id   AF-A0A357CKJ2-F1
#
_cell.length_a   1.000
_cell.length_b   1.000
_cell.length_c   1.000
_cell.angle_alpha   90.00
_cell.angle_beta   90.00
_cell.angle_gamma   90.00
#
_symmetry.space_group_name_H-M   'P 1'
#
loop_
_entity.id
_entity.type
_entity.pdbx_description
1 polymer ?
#
loop_
_entity_poly.entity_id
_entity_poly.type
_entity_poly.pdbx_seq_one_letter_code
_entity_poly.pdbx_strand_id
1 'polypeptide(L)' 'GTGDVLAGMVLGLLAQGMSAFEGTSAAVWLHGAAARVFGPGLIAEDLPEMLPPALRELAGDASARSKKT' A
#
# COMPACT_ATOMS: atom_id res chain seq x y z
N GLY A 1 5.78 0.22 15.69
CA GLY A 1 4.38 0.70 15.75
C GLY A 1 3.83 0.91 14.35
N THR A 2 2.51 1.06 14.19
CA THR A 2 1.87 1.19 12.86
C THR A 2 2.33 2.43 12.10
N GLY A 3 2.61 3.52 12.82
CA GLY A 3 3.21 4.74 12.25
C GLY A 3 4.63 4.52 11.72
N ASP A 4 5.45 3.71 12.37
CA ASP A 4 6.82 3.38 11.89
C ASP A 4 6.75 2.58 10.59
N VAL A 5 5.82 1.64 10.50
CA VAL A 5 5.59 0.85 9.28
C VAL A 5 5.11 1.76 8.15
N LEU A 6 4.16 2.66 8.41
CA LEU A 6 3.71 3.64 7.42
C LEU A 6 4.86 4.54 6.95
N ALA A 7 5.68 5.06 7.87
CA ALA A 7 6.84 5.87 7.52
C ALA A 7 7.85 5.10 6.66
N GLY A 8 8.09 3.82 6.97
CA GLY A 8 8.92 2.94 6.15
C GLY A 8 8.35 2.71 4.75
N MET A 9 7.03 2.56 4.62
CA MET A 9 6.35 2.45 3.31
C MET A 9 6.51 3.73 2.49
N VAL A 10 6.29 4.91 3.11
CA VAL A 10 6.52 6.20 2.45
C VAL A 10 7.95 6.28 1.95
N LEU A 11 8.93 6.04 2.83
CA LEU A 11 10.35 6.09 2.47
C LEU A 11 10.69 5.14 1.32
N GLY A 12 10.18 3.90 1.35
CA GLY A 12 10.42 2.91 0.30
C GLY A 12 9.89 3.34 -1.07
N LEU A 13 8.74 4.04 -1.13
CA LEU A 13 8.19 4.58 -2.37
C LEU A 13 8.98 5.81 -2.87
N LEU A 14 9.39 6.69 -1.96
CA LEU A 14 10.24 7.82 -2.32
C LEU A 14 11.61 7.37 -2.83
N ALA A 15 12.19 6.33 -2.21
CA ALA A 15 13.45 5.73 -2.64
C ALA A 15 13.37 5.12 -4.04
N GLN A 16 12.17 4.73 -4.50
CA GLN A 16 11.91 4.27 -5.86
C GLN A 16 11.71 5.43 -6.86
N GLY A 17 11.80 6.69 -6.41
CA GLY A 17 11.71 7.88 -7.27
C GLY A 17 10.33 8.51 -7.36
N MET A 18 9.36 8.08 -6.54
CA MET A 18 8.06 8.75 -6.48
C MET A 18 8.18 10.14 -5.85
N SER A 19 7.35 11.08 -6.31
CA SER A 19 7.26 12.40 -5.68
C SER A 19 6.73 12.27 -4.24
N ALA A 20 7.11 13.23 -3.38
CA ALA A 20 6.74 13.21 -1.96
C ALA A 20 5.23 13.04 -1.73
N PHE A 21 4.42 13.79 -2.47
CA PHE A 21 2.97 13.76 -2.36
C PHE A 21 2.38 12.42 -2.84
N GLU A 22 2.80 11.95 -4.02
CA GLU A 22 2.27 10.72 -4.60
C GLU A 22 2.72 9.48 -3.82
N GLY A 23 3.99 9.42 -3.42
CA GLY A 23 4.53 8.32 -2.61
C GLY A 23 3.84 8.24 -1.24
N THR A 24 3.62 9.38 -0.58
CA THR A 24 2.89 9.41 0.69
C THR A 24 1.44 8.97 0.50
N SER A 25 0.77 9.48 -0.54
CA SER A 25 -0.62 9.12 -0.84
C SER A 25 -0.77 7.63 -1.13
N ALA A 26 0.14 7.06 -1.92
CA ALA A 26 0.17 5.63 -2.24
C ALA A 26 0.44 4.77 -1.00
N ALA A 27 1.37 5.17 -0.12
CA ALA A 27 1.63 4.47 1.14
C ALA A 27 0.40 4.44 2.05
N VAL A 28 -0.28 5.58 2.24
CA VAL A 28 -1.48 5.67 3.07
C VAL A 28 -2.62 4.82 2.48
N TRP A 29 -2.77 4.85 1.14
CA TRP A 29 -3.75 3.99 0.47
C TRP A 29 -3.46 2.50 0.69
N LEU A 30 -2.20 2.08 0.50
CA LEU A 30 -1.76 0.70 0.70
C LEU A 30 -1.95 0.25 2.16
N HIS A 31 -1.67 1.12 3.12
CA HIS A 31 -1.88 0.85 4.55
C HIS A 31 -3.37 0.61 4.86
N GLY A 32 -4.26 1.44 4.30
CA GLY A 32 -5.70 1.24 4.43
C GLY A 32 -6.20 0.01 3.68
N ALA A 33 -5.63 -0.31 2.52
CA ALA A 33 -5.95 -1.53 1.76
C ALA A 33 -5.56 -2.79 2.54
N ALA A 34 -4.35 -2.82 3.11
CA ALA A 34 -3.89 -3.90 3.98
C ALA A 34 -4.83 -4.10 5.19
N ALA A 35 -5.26 -3.01 5.83
CA ALA A 35 -6.22 -3.07 6.93
C ALA A 35 -7.59 -3.65 6.52
N ARG A 36 -8.09 -3.32 5.32
CA ARG A 36 -9.35 -3.88 4.79
C ARG A 36 -9.25 -5.37 4.50
N VAL A 37 -8.11 -5.83 3.96
CA VAL A 37 -7.87 -7.24 3.66
C VAL A 37 -7.76 -8.08 4.93
N PHE A 38 -7.08 -7.56 5.96
CA PHE A 38 -6.88 -8.27 7.22
C PHE A 38 -8.15 -8.31 8.09
N GLY A 39 -8.82 -7.16 8.26
CA GLY A 39 -9.96 -7.01 9.15
C GLY A 39 -9.60 -6.62 10.60
N PRO A 40 -10.53 -6.79 11.56
CA PRO A 40 -10.31 -6.38 12.96
C PRO A 40 -9.14 -7.12 13.61
N GLY A 41 -8.32 -6.40 14.38
CA GLY A 41 -7.21 -6.97 15.14
C GLY A 41 -5.83 -6.85 14.50
N LEU A 42 -5.72 -6.19 13.34
CA LEU A 42 -4.45 -5.91 12.69
C LEU A 42 -3.48 -5.16 13.63
N ILE A 43 -2.27 -5.69 13.77
CA ILE A 43 -1.14 -5.04 14.44
C ILE A 43 -0.09 -4.58 13.42
N ALA A 44 0.91 -3.84 13.90
CA ALA A 44 1.91 -3.24 13.01
C ALA A 44 2.72 -4.30 12.26
N GLU A 45 2.99 -5.42 12.94
CA GLU A 45 3.80 -6.54 12.47
C GLU A 45 3.13 -7.32 11.33
N ASP A 46 1.80 -7.23 11.20
CA ASP A 46 1.03 -7.91 10.14
C ASP A 46 1.06 -7.13 8.81
N LEU A 47 1.23 -5.80 8.86
CA LEU A 47 1.14 -4.93 7.69
C LEU A 47 2.07 -5.35 6.53
N PRO A 48 3.35 -5.69 6.75
CA PRO A 48 4.23 -6.10 5.67
C PRO A 48 3.73 -7.34 4.91
N GLU A 49 3.13 -8.29 5.62
CA GLU A 49 2.59 -9.51 5.00
C GLU A 49 1.34 -9.23 4.18
N MET A 50 0.60 -8.17 4.51
CA MET A 50 -0.59 -7.73 3.79
C MET A 50 -0.29 -6.82 2.58
N LEU A 51 0.95 -6.36 2.39
CA LEU A 51 1.32 -5.54 1.23
C LEU A 51 1.27 -6.32 -0.10
N PRO A 52 1.85 -7.53 -0.23
CA PRO A 52 1.77 -8.30 -1.48
C PRO A 52 0.33 -8.52 -2.00
N PRO A 53 -0.67 -8.94 -1.19
CA PRO A 53 -2.02 -9.07 -1.69
C PRO A 53 -2.64 -7.72 -2.10
N ALA A 54 -2.43 -6.64 -1.32
CA ALA A 54 -2.92 -5.30 -1.68
C ALA A 54 -2.34 -4.77 -3.00
N LEU A 55 -1.05 -5.04 -3.27
CA LEU A 55 -0.40 -4.68 -4.53
C LEU A 55 -0.92 -5.49 -5.71
N ARG A 56 -1.22 -6.79 -5.53
CA ARG A 56 -1.82 -7.63 -6.58
C ARG A 56 -3.22 -7.14 -6.95
N GLU A 57 -4.03 -6.76 -5.96
CA GLU A 57 -5.35 -6.16 -6.18
C GLU A 57 -5.23 -4.88 -7.02
N LEU A 58 -4.33 -3.97 -6.62
CA LEU A 58 -4.08 -2.72 -7.35
C LEU A 58 -3.63 -2.96 -8.80
N ALA A 59 -2.74 -3.92 -9.02
CA ALA A 59 -2.25 -4.26 -10.36
C ALA A 59 -3.34 -4.89 -11.23
N GLY A 60 -4.22 -5.70 -10.64
CA GLY A 60 -5.38 -6.28 -11.32
C GLY A 60 -6.36 -5.21 -11.80
N ASP A 61 -6.65 -4.23 -10.94
CA ASP A 61 -7.50 -3.07 -11.25
C ASP A 61 -6.93 -2.21 -12.38
N ALA A 62 -5.61 -1.98 -12.37
CA ALA A 62 -4.92 -1.24 -13.42
C ALA A 62 -5.04 -1.96 -14.78
N SER A 63 -4.85 -3.28 -14.78
CA SER A 63 -4.98 -4.10 -15.99
C SER A 63 -6.42 -4.12 -16.54
N ALA A 64 -7.42 -4.11 -15.66
CA ALA A 64 -8.83 -4.01 -16.06
C ALA A 64 -9.18 -2.64 -16.67
N ARG A 65 -8.63 -1.54 -16.14
CA ARG A 65 -8.83 -0.19 -16.69
C ARG A 65 -8.22 0.00 -18.08
N SER A 66 -7.03 -0.56 -18.31
CA SER A 66 -6.33 -0.44 -19.60
C SER A 66 -7.01 -1.19 -20.76
N LYS A 67 -7.87 -2.17 -20.49
CA LYS A 67 -8.61 -2.93 -21.52
C LYS A 67 -9.91 -2.25 -21.98
N LYS A 68 -10.31 -1.16 -21.31
CA LYS A 68 -11.60 -0.47 -21.55
C LYS A 68 -11.46 0.77 -22.46
N THR A 69 -10.28 0.98 -23.03
CA THR A 69 -9.94 2.08 -23.96
C THR A 69 -9.51 1.50 -25.29
#